data_AF-A0A9W3AFJ1-F1
#
_entry.id   AF-A0A9W3AFJ1-F1
#
_cell.length_a   1.000
_cell.length_b   1.000
_cell.length_c   1.000
_cell.angle_alpha   90.00
_cell.angle_beta   90.00
_cell.angle_gamma   90.00
#
_symmetry.space_group_name_H-M   'P 1'
#
loop_
_entity.id
_entity.type
_entity.pdbx_description
1 polymer ?
#
loop_
_entity_poly.entity_id
_entity_poly.type
_entity_poly.pdbx_seq_one_letter_code
_entity_poly.pdbx_strand_id
1 'polypeptide(L)'
;MASICVSIFILMAATLCAGYPAGGPYYSCKGLLPGHGDGPKKTAPPYRMSVSQATVESGGSTSVTLSSIDVPFMGFMCAASKYEDEANNTVGEFSRTDDYVNITQLVNCSGSTPYTGITHVSRNPKNTVVFNWSVPDSASSGSVFKIRCTFVQSFNVYWIDSLVNVTVDNKISSNENSSSVQTSTLRNLIACLLTVFYCFL
;
A
#
# COMPACT_ATOMS: atom_id res chain seq x y z
N MET A 1 -51.90 15.44 9.19
CA MET A 1 -50.61 16.10 8.83
C MET A 1 -49.49 15.69 9.78
N ALA A 2 -49.60 15.87 11.11
CA ALA A 2 -48.57 15.45 12.07
C ALA A 2 -48.18 13.95 12.01
N SER A 3 -49.15 13.05 11.80
CA SER A 3 -48.90 11.59 11.70
C SER A 3 -48.07 11.18 10.47
N ILE A 4 -48.22 11.93 9.36
CA ILE A 4 -47.44 11.70 8.12
C ILE A 4 -46.00 12.18 8.33
N CYS A 5 -45.80 13.32 8.99
CA CYS A 5 -44.47 13.85 9.33
C CYS A 5 -43.71 12.93 10.28
N VAL A 6 -44.37 12.35 11.29
CA VAL A 6 -43.76 11.39 12.22
C VAL A 6 -43.37 10.10 11.50
N SER A 7 -44.21 9.60 10.58
CA SER A 7 -43.91 8.40 9.79
C SER A 7 -42.71 8.59 8.86
N ILE A 8 -42.62 9.76 8.19
CA ILE A 8 -41.46 10.10 7.34
C ILE A 8 -40.18 10.22 8.18
N PHE A 9 -40.26 10.83 9.37
CA PHE A 9 -39.12 10.97 10.26
C PHE A 9 -38.62 9.61 10.78
N ILE A 10 -39.52 8.69 11.13
CA ILE A 10 -39.18 7.32 11.54
C ILE A 10 -38.55 6.54 10.37
N LEU A 11 -39.07 6.68 9.15
CA LEU A 11 -38.53 5.99 7.98
C LEU A 11 -37.13 6.50 7.58
N MET A 12 -36.88 7.82 7.69
CA MET A 12 -35.54 8.40 7.52
C MET A 12 -34.57 7.98 8.63
N ALA A 13 -35.02 7.91 9.88
CA ALA A 13 -34.18 7.41 10.98
C ALA A 13 -33.81 5.94 10.79
N ALA A 14 -34.74 5.11 10.31
CA ALA A 14 -34.51 3.69 10.06
C ALA A 14 -33.49 3.43 8.92
N THR A 15 -33.44 4.27 7.89
CA THR A 15 -32.42 4.16 6.83
C THR A 15 -31.05 4.64 7.25
N LEU A 16 -30.95 5.48 8.29
CA LEU A 16 -29.69 5.92 8.89
C LEU A 16 -29.07 4.85 9.81
N CYS A 17 -29.88 3.95 10.40
CA CYS A 17 -29.39 2.85 11.26
C CYS A 17 -28.91 1.62 10.47
N ALA A 18 -29.19 1.54 9.17
CA ALA A 18 -28.62 0.52 8.31
C ALA A 18 -27.20 0.96 7.90
N GLY A 19 -26.17 0.43 8.56
CA GLY A 19 -24.78 0.64 8.15
C GLY A 19 -24.63 0.33 6.66
N TYR A 20 -24.42 1.37 5.85
CA TYR A 20 -24.36 1.23 4.41
C TYR A 20 -23.16 0.34 4.06
N PRO A 21 -23.30 -0.62 3.12
CA PRO A 21 -22.22 -1.51 2.70
C PRO A 21 -21.10 -0.78 1.91
N ALA A 22 -21.10 0.55 1.92
CA ALA A 22 -20.36 1.44 1.04
C ALA A 22 -19.03 1.89 1.68
N GLY A 23 -18.17 0.94 2.03
CA GLY A 23 -16.82 1.23 2.51
C GLY A 23 -16.74 1.88 3.90
N GLY A 24 -15.52 1.95 4.42
CA GLY A 24 -15.20 2.61 5.68
C GLY A 24 -15.16 4.14 5.52
N PRO A 25 -15.79 4.91 6.42
CA PRO A 25 -15.75 6.37 6.41
C PRO A 25 -14.38 6.90 6.88
N TYR A 26 -14.05 8.15 6.55
CA TYR A 26 -12.75 8.76 6.88
C TYR A 26 -12.43 8.75 8.39
N TYR A 27 -13.43 8.86 9.26
CA TYR A 27 -13.21 8.83 10.71
C TYR A 27 -12.82 7.43 11.22
N SER A 28 -13.13 6.35 10.49
CA SER A 28 -12.65 4.99 10.80
C SER A 28 -11.17 4.79 10.49
N CYS A 29 -10.51 5.72 9.78
CA CYS A 29 -9.05 5.70 9.66
C CYS A 29 -8.39 5.78 11.04
N LYS A 30 -9.07 6.42 12.00
CA LYS A 30 -8.66 6.47 13.40
C LYS A 30 -8.80 5.07 14.02
N GLY A 31 -7.69 4.37 14.19
CA GLY A 31 -7.64 3.01 14.78
C GLY A 31 -8.12 1.88 13.86
N LEU A 32 -8.50 2.18 12.60
CA LEU A 32 -9.01 1.20 11.63
C LEU A 32 -10.20 0.37 12.16
N LEU A 33 -11.00 0.95 13.05
CA LEU A 33 -12.16 0.26 13.64
C LEU A 33 -13.39 0.40 12.72
N PRO A 34 -14.06 -0.72 12.38
CA PRO A 34 -15.42 -0.67 11.86
C PRO A 34 -16.27 0.00 12.95
N GLY A 35 -16.89 1.14 12.67
CA GLY A 35 -17.58 1.97 13.68
C GLY A 35 -18.86 1.36 14.28
N HIS A 36 -18.97 0.03 14.29
CA HIS A 36 -20.11 -0.75 14.74
C HIS A 36 -19.69 -2.18 15.14
N GLY A 37 -20.60 -2.91 15.79
CA GLY A 37 -20.43 -4.32 16.17
C GLY A 37 -19.67 -4.51 17.48
N ASP A 38 -19.28 -5.75 17.75
CA ASP A 38 -18.43 -6.10 18.91
C ASP A 38 -17.01 -5.54 18.75
N GLY A 39 -16.14 -5.70 19.75
CA GLY A 39 -14.70 -5.42 19.59
C GLY A 39 -13.98 -6.37 18.62
N PRO A 40 -12.74 -6.05 18.19
CA PRO A 40 -11.96 -6.90 17.29
C PRO A 40 -11.75 -8.29 17.89
N LYS A 41 -11.72 -9.30 17.02
CA LYS A 41 -11.40 -10.67 17.43
C LYS A 41 -9.92 -10.75 17.79
N LYS A 42 -9.64 -11.41 18.92
CA LYS A 42 -8.29 -11.64 19.45
C LYS A 42 -7.62 -12.89 18.88
N THR A 43 -8.36 -13.71 18.13
CA THR A 43 -7.82 -14.87 17.44
C THR A 43 -7.02 -14.44 16.22
N ALA A 44 -6.15 -15.31 15.70
CA ALA A 44 -5.48 -15.04 14.43
C ALA A 44 -6.53 -14.85 13.30
N PRO A 45 -6.36 -13.83 12.43
CA PRO A 45 -7.25 -13.63 11.29
C PRO A 45 -7.04 -14.76 10.25
N PRO A 46 -8.12 -15.25 9.60
CA PRO A 46 -8.03 -16.20 8.48
C PRO A 46 -7.64 -15.51 7.15
N TYR A 47 -6.78 -14.50 7.24
CA TYR A 47 -6.40 -13.60 6.15
C TYR A 47 -4.88 -13.41 6.09
N ARG A 48 -4.40 -12.94 4.95
CA ARG A 48 -2.99 -12.57 4.72
C ARG A 48 -2.91 -11.19 4.09
N MET A 49 -1.81 -10.52 4.42
CA MET A 49 -1.40 -9.26 3.84
C MET A 49 0.06 -9.38 3.42
N SER A 50 0.38 -8.97 2.20
CA SER A 50 1.74 -9.02 1.67
C SER A 50 2.02 -7.83 0.75
N VAL A 51 3.30 -7.53 0.55
CA VAL A 51 3.77 -6.51 -0.39
C VAL A 51 4.62 -7.16 -1.49
N SER A 52 4.60 -6.59 -2.70
CA SER A 52 5.50 -7.03 -3.78
C SER A 52 6.95 -6.68 -3.46
N GLN A 53 7.19 -5.56 -2.77
CA GLN A 53 8.51 -5.12 -2.34
C GLN A 53 8.45 -4.56 -0.91
N ALA A 54 9.22 -5.16 0.01
CA ALA A 54 9.35 -4.67 1.39
C ALA A 54 10.34 -3.50 1.52
N THR A 55 11.08 -3.20 0.46
CA THR A 55 12.05 -2.10 0.40
C THR A 55 11.88 -1.35 -0.92
N VAL A 56 11.68 -0.04 -0.85
CA VAL A 56 11.47 0.85 -2.00
C VAL A 56 12.25 2.15 -1.81
N GLU A 57 12.46 2.92 -2.87
CA GLU A 57 13.05 4.25 -2.79
C GLU A 57 12.02 5.30 -2.34
N SER A 58 12.46 6.49 -1.93
CA SER A 58 11.57 7.64 -1.72
C SER A 58 10.78 7.94 -3.01
N GLY A 59 9.47 8.15 -2.90
CA GLY A 59 8.58 8.30 -4.06
C GLY A 59 8.27 6.98 -4.79
N GLY A 60 8.94 5.88 -4.43
CA GLY A 60 8.67 4.56 -4.95
C GLY A 60 7.32 4.02 -4.47
N SER A 61 6.88 2.93 -5.11
CA SER A 61 5.61 2.28 -4.77
C SER A 61 5.77 0.77 -4.63
N THR A 62 4.88 0.16 -3.87
CA THR A 62 4.73 -1.30 -3.80
C THR A 62 3.26 -1.67 -3.96
N SER A 63 3.00 -2.82 -4.58
CA SER A 63 1.67 -3.42 -4.53
C SER A 63 1.45 -4.08 -3.18
N VAL A 64 0.24 -3.95 -2.66
CA VAL A 64 -0.25 -4.58 -1.44
C VAL A 64 -1.34 -5.57 -1.84
N THR A 65 -1.23 -6.81 -1.37
CA THR A 65 -2.21 -7.87 -1.61
C THR A 65 -2.86 -8.26 -0.30
N LEU A 66 -4.19 -8.20 -0.27
CA LEU A 66 -5.03 -8.77 0.78
C LEU A 66 -5.61 -10.08 0.26
N SER A 67 -5.47 -11.18 1.01
CA SER A 67 -6.02 -12.47 0.60
C SER A 67 -6.69 -13.26 1.73
N SER A 68 -7.71 -14.05 1.38
CA SER A 68 -8.31 -15.05 2.26
C SER A 68 -7.50 -16.33 2.25
N ILE A 69 -7.54 -17.04 3.38
CA ILE A 69 -7.00 -18.39 3.51
C ILE A 69 -8.14 -19.39 3.32
N ASP A 70 -9.19 -19.24 4.15
CA ASP A 70 -10.31 -20.20 4.20
C ASP A 70 -11.66 -19.55 3.88
N VAL A 71 -11.90 -18.33 4.39
CA VAL A 71 -13.21 -17.66 4.33
C VAL A 71 -13.05 -16.28 3.69
N PRO A 72 -13.94 -15.85 2.78
CA PRO A 72 -13.87 -14.52 2.18
C PRO A 72 -14.06 -13.42 3.22
N PHE A 73 -13.45 -12.25 2.99
CA PHE A 73 -13.76 -11.03 3.73
C PHE A 73 -14.81 -10.21 2.97
N MET A 74 -15.71 -9.58 3.70
CA MET A 74 -16.76 -8.70 3.15
C MET A 74 -16.30 -7.25 3.08
N GLY A 75 -15.45 -6.83 4.00
CA GLY A 75 -14.93 -5.46 4.05
C GLY A 75 -13.45 -5.43 4.40
N PHE A 76 -12.81 -4.33 4.02
CA PHE A 76 -11.48 -3.98 4.47
C PHE A 76 -11.34 -2.46 4.53
N MET A 77 -10.39 -2.00 5.33
CA MET A 77 -9.93 -0.61 5.34
C MET A 77 -8.45 -0.60 5.67
N CYS A 78 -7.66 0.15 4.91
CA CYS A 78 -6.21 0.22 5.09
C CYS A 78 -5.73 1.67 5.14
N ALA A 79 -4.68 1.89 5.92
CA ALA A 79 -3.96 3.15 5.99
C ALA A 79 -2.48 2.90 6.32
N ALA A 80 -1.61 3.86 6.02
CA ALA A 80 -0.18 3.73 6.29
C ALA A 80 0.33 4.85 7.19
N SER A 81 1.22 4.55 8.13
CA SER A 81 1.79 5.51 9.08
C SER A 81 3.23 5.13 9.47
N LYS A 82 4.03 6.08 9.94
CA LYS A 82 5.39 5.78 10.46
C LYS A 82 5.37 5.03 11.80
N TYR A 83 4.35 5.29 12.61
CA TYR A 83 4.18 4.70 13.93
C TYR A 83 2.92 3.85 13.99
N GLU A 84 2.77 3.07 15.06
CA GLU A 84 1.48 2.47 15.46
C GLU A 84 0.55 3.60 15.91
N ASP A 85 0.09 4.42 14.96
CA ASP A 85 -0.67 5.61 15.31
C ASP A 85 -2.16 5.33 15.18
N GLU A 86 -2.92 5.75 16.18
CA GLU A 86 -4.37 5.65 16.13
C GLU A 86 -5.00 6.90 15.53
N ALA A 87 -4.27 7.99 15.23
CA ALA A 87 -4.87 9.23 14.74
C ALA A 87 -4.12 9.90 13.58
N ASN A 88 -4.87 10.35 12.55
CA ASN A 88 -4.60 11.38 11.51
C ASN A 88 -3.20 11.56 10.87
N ASN A 89 -2.22 10.74 11.23
CA ASN A 89 -0.84 10.77 10.73
C ASN A 89 -0.63 9.73 9.64
N THR A 90 -1.69 9.49 8.87
CA THR A 90 -1.64 8.61 7.71
C THR A 90 -0.90 9.31 6.59
N VAL A 91 0.06 8.61 5.97
CA VAL A 91 1.02 9.16 5.01
C VAL A 91 1.15 8.26 3.80
N GLY A 92 1.78 8.80 2.75
CA GLY A 92 1.86 8.15 1.46
C GLY A 92 0.54 8.22 0.72
N GLU A 93 0.49 7.58 -0.44
CA GLU A 93 -0.68 7.66 -1.32
C GLU A 93 -1.08 6.26 -1.75
N PHE A 94 -2.34 5.90 -1.55
CA PHE A 94 -2.92 4.68 -2.10
C PHE A 94 -3.43 4.95 -3.52
N SER A 95 -3.24 3.98 -4.39
CA SER A 95 -3.86 3.98 -5.71
C SER A 95 -4.48 2.63 -6.04
N ARG A 96 -5.54 2.66 -6.85
CA ARG A 96 -6.30 1.48 -7.25
C ARG A 96 -5.64 0.86 -8.47
N THR A 97 -5.66 -0.46 -8.53
CA THR A 97 -5.31 -1.22 -9.74
C THR A 97 -6.55 -1.45 -10.59
N ASP A 98 -6.40 -1.53 -11.91
CA ASP A 98 -7.51 -1.64 -12.86
C ASP A 98 -8.44 -2.82 -12.56
N ASP A 99 -7.88 -3.99 -12.23
CA ASP A 99 -8.64 -5.20 -11.88
C ASP A 99 -9.53 -5.02 -10.63
N TYR A 100 -9.22 -4.06 -9.77
CA TYR A 100 -9.88 -3.85 -8.47
C TYR A 100 -10.53 -2.47 -8.34
N VAL A 101 -10.65 -1.70 -9.43
CA VAL A 101 -11.25 -0.36 -9.43
C VAL A 101 -12.73 -0.35 -9.02
N ASN A 102 -13.45 -1.43 -9.31
CA ASN A 102 -14.86 -1.65 -8.94
C ASN A 102 -15.03 -2.35 -7.59
N ILE A 103 -13.93 -2.63 -6.88
CA ILE A 103 -13.91 -3.31 -5.59
C ILE A 103 -13.37 -2.37 -4.51
N THR A 104 -12.50 -1.43 -4.90
CA THR A 104 -11.78 -0.51 -4.02
C THR A 104 -12.13 0.96 -4.29
N GLN A 105 -12.07 1.78 -3.24
CA GLN A 105 -12.19 3.23 -3.29
C GLN A 105 -11.21 3.88 -2.32
N LEU A 106 -10.76 5.08 -2.67
CA LEU A 106 -9.81 5.85 -1.87
C LEU A 106 -10.54 6.67 -0.81
N VAL A 107 -9.88 6.84 0.33
CA VAL A 107 -10.38 7.62 1.48
C VAL A 107 -9.31 8.62 1.89
N ASN A 108 -9.71 9.84 2.17
CA ASN A 108 -8.83 10.87 2.70
C ASN A 108 -8.77 10.70 4.23
N CYS A 109 -7.78 9.94 4.70
CA CYS A 109 -7.57 9.71 6.13
C CYS A 109 -6.81 10.84 6.83
N SER A 110 -6.01 11.59 6.07
CA SER A 110 -5.30 12.78 6.52
C SER A 110 -6.00 14.04 6.04
N GLY A 111 -5.95 15.09 6.85
CA GLY A 111 -6.46 16.42 6.47
C GLY A 111 -5.54 17.19 5.52
N SER A 112 -4.28 16.79 5.39
CA SER A 112 -3.27 17.48 4.58
C SER A 112 -2.86 16.73 3.31
N THR A 113 -3.12 15.41 3.24
CA THR A 113 -2.72 14.58 2.10
C THR A 113 -3.88 13.68 1.67
N PRO A 114 -4.34 13.78 0.40
CA PRO A 114 -5.43 12.95 -0.09
C PRO A 114 -5.01 11.49 -0.23
N TYR A 115 -6.00 10.60 -0.37
CA TYR A 115 -5.82 9.18 -0.71
C TYR A 115 -4.88 8.42 0.24
N THR A 116 -4.85 8.84 1.49
CA THR A 116 -4.05 8.26 2.57
C THR A 116 -4.69 7.03 3.22
N GLY A 117 -5.82 6.57 2.66
CA GLY A 117 -6.40 5.26 2.95
C GLY A 117 -7.19 4.70 1.77
N ILE A 118 -7.54 3.42 1.87
CA ILE A 118 -8.29 2.68 0.86
C ILE A 118 -9.26 1.69 1.53
N THR A 119 -10.45 1.54 0.96
CA THR A 119 -11.51 0.66 1.47
C THR A 119 -12.27 -0.03 0.34
N HIS A 120 -13.06 -1.04 0.69
CA HIS A 120 -14.03 -1.67 -0.20
C HIS A 120 -15.16 -0.72 -0.66
N VAL A 121 -15.81 -1.00 -1.80
CA VAL A 121 -17.02 -0.27 -2.28
C VAL A 121 -18.34 -0.97 -1.96
N SER A 122 -18.30 -2.26 -1.65
CA SER A 122 -19.49 -3.07 -1.37
C SER A 122 -19.18 -4.23 -0.42
N ARG A 123 -20.20 -4.78 0.23
CA ARG A 123 -20.08 -5.97 1.11
C ARG A 123 -19.92 -7.29 0.36
N ASN A 124 -19.77 -7.28 -0.97
CA ASN A 124 -19.64 -8.50 -1.75
C ASN A 124 -18.42 -9.30 -1.27
N PRO A 125 -18.51 -10.64 -1.19
CA PRO A 125 -17.39 -11.48 -0.74
C PRO A 125 -16.14 -11.26 -1.59
N LYS A 126 -14.98 -11.20 -0.94
CA LYS A 126 -13.67 -11.02 -1.58
C LYS A 126 -12.71 -12.11 -1.09
N ASN A 127 -12.01 -12.73 -2.03
CA ASN A 127 -10.92 -13.65 -1.72
C ASN A 127 -9.56 -12.96 -1.87
N THR A 128 -9.43 -12.05 -2.83
CA THR A 128 -8.21 -11.29 -3.07
C THR A 128 -8.57 -9.85 -3.38
N VAL A 129 -7.76 -8.90 -2.91
CA VAL A 129 -7.77 -7.50 -3.35
C VAL A 129 -6.32 -7.05 -3.51
N VAL A 130 -6.02 -6.38 -4.62
CA VAL A 130 -4.72 -5.76 -4.86
C VAL A 130 -4.91 -4.26 -5.04
N PHE A 131 -4.00 -3.48 -4.48
CA PHE A 131 -3.87 -2.03 -4.68
C PHE A 131 -2.42 -1.62 -4.48
N ASN A 132 -2.07 -0.38 -4.82
CA ASN A 132 -0.72 0.12 -4.64
C ASN A 132 -0.66 1.12 -3.48
N TRP A 133 0.51 1.23 -2.88
CA TRP A 133 0.86 2.28 -1.94
C TRP A 133 2.21 2.89 -2.31
N SER A 134 2.25 4.22 -2.37
CA SER A 134 3.43 5.01 -2.69
C SER A 134 4.00 5.69 -1.45
N VAL A 135 5.31 5.58 -1.27
CA VAL A 135 6.07 6.24 -0.21
C VAL A 135 6.11 7.74 -0.47
N PRO A 136 5.97 8.61 0.56
CA PRO A 136 6.15 10.05 0.38
C PRO A 136 7.52 10.39 -0.22
N ASP A 137 7.56 11.31 -1.19
CA ASP A 137 8.82 11.78 -1.79
C ASP A 137 9.80 12.36 -0.75
N SER A 138 9.24 12.94 0.33
CA SER A 138 10.00 13.51 1.44
C SER A 138 10.54 12.47 2.44
N ALA A 139 10.30 11.17 2.21
CA ALA A 139 10.82 10.13 3.08
C ALA A 139 12.35 10.08 3.03
N SER A 140 12.99 9.88 4.18
CA SER A 140 14.44 9.72 4.28
C SER A 140 14.82 8.24 4.21
N SER A 141 16.00 7.93 3.66
CA SER A 141 16.55 6.57 3.70
C SER A 141 16.61 6.05 5.14
N GLY A 142 16.28 4.78 5.33
CA GLY A 142 16.12 4.14 6.64
C GLY A 142 14.74 4.33 7.28
N SER A 143 13.84 5.14 6.70
CA SER A 143 12.45 5.25 7.20
C SER A 143 11.73 3.92 7.08
N VAL A 144 10.91 3.57 8.06
CA VAL A 144 10.00 2.42 8.00
C VAL A 144 8.57 2.92 8.11
N PHE A 145 7.73 2.49 7.18
CA PHE A 145 6.30 2.76 7.17
C PHE A 145 5.53 1.46 7.39
N LYS A 146 4.46 1.55 8.16
CA LYS A 146 3.57 0.44 8.49
C LYS A 146 2.28 0.63 7.73
N ILE A 147 1.99 -0.28 6.81
CA ILE A 147 0.68 -0.36 6.16
C ILE A 147 -0.15 -1.31 7.01
N ARG A 148 -1.25 -0.81 7.57
CA ARG A 148 -2.16 -1.56 8.43
C ARG A 148 -3.51 -1.69 7.75
N CYS A 149 -4.14 -2.83 7.93
CA CYS A 149 -5.44 -3.13 7.38
C CYS A 149 -6.33 -3.81 8.41
N THR A 150 -7.61 -3.46 8.35
CA THR A 150 -8.68 -4.19 9.00
C THR A 150 -9.35 -5.11 8.00
N PHE A 151 -9.64 -6.33 8.43
CA PHE A 151 -10.47 -7.29 7.69
C PHE A 151 -11.81 -7.46 8.40
N VAL A 152 -12.91 -7.38 7.66
CA VAL A 152 -14.27 -7.60 8.15
C VAL A 152 -14.84 -8.84 7.49
N GLN A 153 -15.10 -9.89 8.26
CA GLN A 153 -15.79 -11.09 7.79
C GLN A 153 -17.31 -10.90 7.80
N SER A 154 -17.83 -10.30 8.88
CA SER A 154 -19.25 -9.96 9.05
C SER A 154 -19.40 -8.80 10.04
N PHE A 155 -20.63 -8.32 10.24
CA PHE A 155 -20.91 -7.13 11.06
C PHE A 155 -20.28 -7.16 12.46
N ASN A 156 -20.18 -8.33 13.10
CA ASN A 156 -19.61 -8.53 14.44
C ASN A 156 -18.28 -9.31 14.47
N VAL A 157 -17.67 -9.54 13.29
CA VAL A 157 -16.48 -10.39 13.16
C VAL A 157 -15.46 -9.69 12.27
N TYR A 158 -14.43 -9.12 12.91
CA TYR A 158 -13.36 -8.40 12.25
C TYR A 158 -12.05 -8.43 13.05
N TRP A 159 -10.94 -8.07 12.39
CA TRP A 159 -9.58 -8.05 12.93
C TRP A 159 -8.86 -6.79 12.46
N ILE A 160 -8.12 -6.12 13.35
CA ILE A 160 -7.44 -4.84 13.08
C ILE A 160 -5.90 -4.92 13.04
N ASP A 161 -5.32 -6.06 13.44
CA ASP A 161 -3.86 -6.20 13.63
C ASP A 161 -3.10 -6.71 12.39
N SER A 162 -3.69 -6.61 11.20
CA SER A 162 -2.97 -7.02 9.97
C SER A 162 -2.05 -5.91 9.51
N LEU A 163 -0.75 -6.18 9.46
CA LEU A 163 0.27 -5.18 9.12
C LEU A 163 1.38 -5.74 8.24
N VAL A 164 1.98 -4.86 7.45
CA VAL A 164 3.22 -5.08 6.71
C VAL A 164 4.10 -3.83 6.82
N ASN A 165 5.41 -4.04 6.79
CA ASN A 165 6.39 -2.96 6.85
C ASN A 165 6.98 -2.72 5.46
N VAL A 166 7.16 -1.44 5.11
CA VAL A 166 7.89 -0.99 3.92
C VAL A 166 9.01 -0.07 4.38
N THR A 167 10.24 -0.46 4.05
CA THR A 167 11.45 0.30 4.36
C THR A 167 11.86 1.15 3.17
N VAL A 168 12.34 2.36 3.44
CA VAL A 168 12.93 3.24 2.43
C VAL A 168 14.43 3.00 2.35
N ASP A 169 14.93 2.61 1.18
CA ASP A 169 16.36 2.53 0.90
C ASP A 169 16.65 3.32 -0.37
N ASN A 170 17.16 4.54 -0.20
CA ASN A 170 17.65 5.33 -1.32
C ASN A 170 19.03 4.81 -1.66
N LYS A 171 19.10 3.69 -2.38
CA LYS A 171 20.35 3.32 -3.03
C LYS A 171 20.72 4.48 -3.93
N ILE A 172 21.80 5.19 -3.58
CA ILE A 172 22.55 5.95 -4.57
C ILE A 172 22.90 4.90 -5.61
N SER A 173 22.34 5.02 -6.81
CA SER A 173 22.80 4.28 -7.97
C SER A 173 24.32 4.42 -7.98
N SER A 174 25.01 3.34 -7.60
CA SER A 174 26.45 3.28 -7.68
C SER A 174 26.75 3.42 -9.16
N ASN A 175 27.09 4.63 -9.58
CA ASN A 175 27.83 4.83 -10.80
C ASN A 175 28.98 3.82 -10.75
N GLU A 176 28.95 2.83 -11.64
CA GLU A 176 30.16 2.13 -12.04
C GLU A 176 31.07 3.18 -12.70
N ASN A 177 31.73 4.00 -11.88
CA ASN A 177 32.93 4.68 -12.31
C ASN A 177 34.09 3.79 -11.87
N SER A 178 34.25 2.68 -12.61
CA SER A 178 35.52 1.98 -12.65
C SER A 178 36.53 2.93 -13.31
N SER A 179 37.12 3.78 -12.49
CA SER A 179 38.29 4.58 -12.81
C SER A 179 39.43 3.62 -13.18
N SER A 180 39.53 3.26 -14.45
CA SER A 180 40.77 2.71 -14.99
C SER A 180 41.80 3.83 -14.94
N VAL A 181 42.68 3.76 -13.94
CA VAL A 181 43.90 4.54 -13.88
C VAL A 181 44.77 4.06 -15.05
N GLN A 182 44.60 4.66 -16.23
CA GLN A 182 45.57 4.53 -17.31
C GLN A 182 46.70 5.51 -17.06
N THR A 183 47.75 5.01 -16.38
CA THR A 183 49.05 5.67 -16.34
C THR A 183 49.63 5.70 -17.75
N SER A 184 49.81 6.91 -18.26
CA SER A 184 50.51 7.18 -19.50
C SER A 184 52.01 6.90 -19.33
N THR A 185 52.55 5.99 -20.13
CA THR A 185 53.99 5.94 -20.41
C THR A 185 54.19 6.00 -21.91
N LEU A 186 54.54 7.20 -22.36
CA LEU A 186 55.08 7.50 -23.67
C LEU A 186 56.51 6.94 -23.73
N ARG A 187 56.83 6.01 -24.64
CA ARG A 187 58.17 5.86 -25.23
C ARG A 187 58.23 4.88 -26.41
N ASN A 188 58.50 5.49 -27.57
CA ASN A 188 59.45 5.08 -28.61
C ASN A 188 59.10 3.95 -29.60
N LEU A 189 58.77 4.40 -30.82
CA LEU A 189 59.52 4.13 -32.07
C LEU A 189 60.41 2.88 -32.07
N ILE A 190 60.03 1.88 -32.86
CA ILE A 190 60.79 1.21 -33.93
C ILE A 190 59.84 0.17 -34.53
N ALA A 191 59.11 0.53 -35.58
CA ALA A 191 58.45 -0.41 -36.48
C ALA A 191 59.00 -0.14 -37.88
N CYS A 192 60.22 -0.59 -38.10
CA CYS A 192 60.86 -0.58 -39.40
C CYS A 192 61.56 -1.92 -39.58
N LEU A 193 61.21 -2.57 -40.70
CA LEU A 193 61.91 -3.65 -41.37
C LEU A 193 61.77 -5.08 -40.80
N LEU A 194 61.55 -5.97 -41.77
CA LEU A 194 61.71 -7.43 -41.74
C LEU A 194 60.49 -8.24 -41.28
N THR A 195 59.61 -8.56 -42.24
CA THR A 195 59.41 -9.95 -42.72
C THR A 195 58.55 -9.92 -43.99
N VAL A 196 59.17 -9.54 -45.10
CA VAL A 196 58.87 -10.13 -46.42
C VAL A 196 59.72 -11.39 -46.49
N PHE A 197 59.21 -12.46 -47.11
CA PHE A 197 59.82 -13.80 -47.28
C PHE A 197 59.58 -14.81 -46.16
N TYR A 198 58.52 -15.63 -46.29
CA TYR A 198 58.62 -17.05 -46.65
C TYR A 198 57.32 -17.78 -46.26
N CYS A 199 56.52 -18.16 -47.26
CA CYS A 199 55.92 -19.50 -47.36
C CYS A 199 55.16 -19.63 -48.70
N PHE A 200 55.93 -19.75 -49.79
CA PHE A 200 55.63 -20.74 -50.82
C PHE A 200 56.59 -21.89 -50.54
N LEU A 201 56.10 -22.91 -49.85
CA LEU A 201 56.43 -24.33 -49.99
C LEU A 201 55.48 -25.13 -49.10
#